data_AF-A0A7J4JX93-F1
#
_entry.id   AF-A0A7J4JX93-F1
#
_cell.length_a   1.000
_cell.length_b   1.000
_cell.length_c   1.000
_cell.angle_alpha   90.00
_cell.angle_beta   90.00
_cell.angle_gamma   90.00
#
_symmetry.space_group_name_H-M   'P 1'
#
loop_
_entity.id
_entity.type
_entity.pdbx_description
1 polymer ?
#
loop_
_entity_poly.entity_id
_entity_poly.type
_entity_poly.pdbx_seq_one_letter_code
_entity_poly.pdbx_strand_id
1 'polypeptide(L)'
;MKKFTRALERHRNIVFATTTSHGVGALHYRHKLPPYKLKQVADRLGLKINNEWQHKHHLQFRNGKNELIGTLVNLNLFLMPKYAKIKAESMELAIALLDLIP
;
A
#
# COMPACT_ATOMS: atom_id res chain seq x y z
N MET A 1 13.34 -9.42 -2.72
CA MET A 1 12.84 -8.36 -1.82
C MET A 1 13.94 -7.43 -1.34
N LYS A 2 15.13 -7.93 -0.95
CA LYS A 2 16.27 -7.09 -0.48
C LYS A 2 16.68 -5.91 -1.39
N LYS A 3 16.52 -6.00 -2.72
CA LYS A 3 16.87 -4.88 -3.64
C LYS A 3 15.81 -3.78 -3.70
N PHE A 4 14.54 -4.11 -3.50
CA PHE A 4 13.43 -3.14 -3.64
C PHE A 4 13.23 -2.32 -2.37
N THR A 5 13.33 -2.95 -1.18
CA THR A 5 13.34 -2.22 0.10
C THR A 5 14.49 -1.21 0.16
N ARG A 6 15.68 -1.57 -0.34
CA ARG A 6 16.85 -0.68 -0.39
C ARG A 6 16.71 0.49 -1.40
N ALA A 7 15.97 0.30 -2.48
CA ALA A 7 15.67 1.35 -3.45
C ALA A 7 14.63 2.34 -2.90
N LEU A 8 13.65 1.83 -2.17
CA LEU A 8 12.60 2.60 -1.50
C LEU A 8 13.11 3.35 -0.26
N GLU A 9 14.03 2.78 0.52
CA GLU A 9 14.66 3.46 1.68
C GLU A 9 15.35 4.78 1.32
N ARG A 10 15.75 4.95 0.04
CA ARG A 10 16.37 6.20 -0.45
C ARG A 10 15.36 7.26 -0.89
N HIS A 11 14.07 6.94 -0.94
CA HIS A 11 13.04 7.91 -1.27
C HIS A 11 12.78 8.79 -0.04
N ARG A 12 12.98 10.10 -0.16
CA ARG A 12 12.76 11.09 0.93
C ARG A 12 11.39 10.97 1.62
N ASN A 13 10.42 10.39 0.92
CA ASN A 13 9.02 10.25 1.32
C ASN A 13 8.71 8.94 2.05
N ILE A 14 9.72 8.09 2.30
CA ILE A 14 9.58 6.82 3.01
C ILE A 14 10.32 6.90 4.34
N VAL A 15 9.65 6.52 5.43
CA VAL A 15 10.24 6.39 6.76
C VAL A 15 10.97 5.05 6.85
N PHE A 16 10.30 3.96 6.44
CA PHE A 16 10.92 2.64 6.34
C PHE A 16 10.16 1.74 5.36
N ALA A 17 10.86 0.72 4.86
CA ALA A 17 10.29 -0.36 4.06
C ALA A 17 10.85 -1.70 4.56
N THR A 18 10.02 -2.55 5.15
CA THR A 18 10.46 -3.81 5.77
C THR A 18 9.53 -4.97 5.44
N THR A 19 9.93 -6.17 5.85
CA THR A 19 9.08 -7.36 5.84
C THR A 19 9.02 -7.88 7.28
N THR A 20 7.81 -8.08 7.79
CA THR A 20 7.59 -8.59 9.15
C THR A 20 8.04 -10.05 9.26
N SER A 21 8.22 -10.54 10.50
CA SER A 21 8.51 -11.95 10.79
C SER A 21 7.48 -12.92 10.17
N HIS A 22 6.25 -12.45 9.94
CA HIS A 22 5.18 -13.24 9.33
C HIS A 22 5.22 -13.23 7.79
N GLY A 23 6.11 -12.44 7.17
CA GLY A 23 6.24 -12.32 5.72
C GLY A 23 5.35 -11.26 5.07
N VAL A 24 4.76 -10.37 5.86
CA VAL A 24 3.96 -9.23 5.38
C VAL A 24 4.91 -8.07 5.06
N GLY A 25 4.77 -7.46 3.89
CA GLY A 25 5.53 -6.25 3.57
C GLY A 25 4.93 -5.03 4.26
N ALA A 26 5.76 -4.14 4.79
CA ALA A 26 5.31 -2.89 5.40
C ALA A 26 6.09 -1.72 4.79
N LEU A 27 5.34 -0.73 4.32
CA LEU A 27 5.87 0.50 3.74
C LEU A 27 5.27 1.69 4.47
N HIS A 28 6.09 2.44 5.20
CA HIS A 28 5.65 3.61 5.95
C HIS A 28 6.04 4.88 5.21
N TYR A 29 5.03 5.62 4.77
CA TYR A 29 5.16 6.93 4.15
C TYR A 29 5.38 8.01 5.21
N ARG A 30 6.22 8.99 4.88
CA ARG A 30 6.52 10.13 5.77
C ARG A 30 5.30 11.00 6.05
N HIS A 31 4.44 11.17 5.05
CA HIS A 31 3.23 11.99 5.13
C HIS A 31 1.98 11.15 4.92
N LYS A 32 0.86 11.60 5.49
CA LYS A 32 -0.44 11.00 5.21
C LYS A 32 -0.83 11.27 3.76
N LEU A 33 -1.30 10.23 3.10
CA LEU A 33 -1.78 10.29 1.74
C LEU A 33 -3.15 10.99 1.69
N PRO A 34 -3.38 11.89 0.71
CA PRO A 34 -4.64 12.61 0.58
C PRO A 34 -5.79 11.65 0.22
N PRO A 35 -6.87 11.56 1.04
CA PRO A 35 -7.97 10.63 0.80
C PRO A 35 -8.62 10.73 -0.57
N TYR A 36 -8.76 11.95 -1.10
CA TYR A 36 -9.39 12.22 -2.39
C TYR A 36 -8.59 11.64 -3.58
N LYS A 37 -7.27 11.47 -3.46
CA LYS A 37 -6.44 10.85 -4.51
C LYS A 37 -6.39 9.33 -4.42
N LEU A 38 -6.67 8.74 -3.25
CA LEU A 38 -6.63 7.29 -3.07
C LEU A 38 -7.64 6.58 -3.97
N LYS A 39 -8.84 7.14 -4.08
CA LYS A 39 -9.87 6.61 -4.99
C LYS A 39 -9.42 6.67 -6.44
N GLN A 40 -8.81 7.78 -6.88
CA GLN A 40 -8.29 7.92 -8.24
C GLN A 40 -7.22 6.86 -8.56
N VAL A 41 -6.30 6.61 -7.62
CA VAL A 41 -5.29 5.55 -7.78
C VAL A 41 -5.94 4.17 -7.84
N ALA A 42 -6.91 3.88 -6.97
CA ALA A 42 -7.61 2.61 -6.98
C ALA A 42 -8.37 2.40 -8.30
N ASP A 43 -9.15 3.39 -8.75
CA ASP A 43 -9.91 3.34 -10.00
C ASP A 43 -8.97 3.14 -11.21
N ARG A 44 -7.83 3.85 -11.24
CA ARG A 44 -6.79 3.71 -12.29
C ARG A 44 -6.21 2.29 -12.36
N LEU A 45 -6.05 1.64 -11.21
CA LEU A 45 -5.51 0.28 -11.09
C LEU A 45 -6.60 -0.80 -11.14
N GLY A 46 -7.86 -0.44 -11.37
CA GLY A 46 -8.98 -1.39 -11.37
C GLY A 46 -9.26 -2.03 -10.00
N LEU A 47 -8.89 -1.34 -8.92
CA LEU A 47 -9.04 -1.79 -7.53
C LEU A 47 -10.27 -1.18 -6.88
N LYS A 48 -10.86 -1.93 -5.95
CA LYS A 48 -11.94 -1.48 -5.06
C LYS A 48 -11.34 -1.09 -3.71
N ILE A 49 -11.83 0.01 -3.14
CA ILE A 49 -11.51 0.42 -1.78
C ILE A 49 -12.65 0.00 -0.86
N ASN A 50 -12.34 -0.86 0.12
CA ASN A 50 -13.25 -1.20 1.20
C ASN A 50 -12.77 -0.51 2.48
N ASN A 51 -13.69 0.13 3.20
CA ASN A 51 -13.43 0.63 4.54
C ASN A 51 -13.95 -0.41 5.53
N GLU A 52 -13.10 -0.92 6.43
CA GLU A 52 -13.59 -1.76 7.51
C GLU A 52 -14.30 -0.85 8.51
N TRP A 53 -15.62 -0.93 8.58
CA TRP A 53 -16.46 -0.05 9.41
C TRP A 53 -16.07 -0.03 10.91
N GLN A 54 -15.36 -1.06 11.38
CA GLN A 54 -14.86 -1.15 12.75
C GLN A 54 -13.49 -0.47 12.97
N HIS A 55 -12.73 -0.22 11.90
CA HIS A 55 -11.41 0.41 11.97
C HIS A 55 -11.41 1.70 11.14
N LYS A 56 -11.75 2.82 11.79
CA LYS A 56 -11.87 4.17 11.19
C LYS A 56 -10.63 4.67 10.42
N HIS A 57 -9.54 3.92 10.42
CA HIS A 57 -8.26 4.28 9.81
C HIS A 57 -7.71 3.24 8.85
N HIS A 58 -8.47 2.18 8.48
CA HIS A 58 -7.99 1.13 7.59
C HIS A 58 -8.72 1.14 6.25
N LEU A 59 -7.96 1.27 5.16
CA LEU A 59 -8.47 1.16 3.80
C LEU A 59 -7.89 -0.08 3.15
N GLN A 60 -8.75 -1.03 2.79
CA GLN A 60 -8.36 -2.24 2.06
C GLN A 60 -8.51 -2.01 0.56
N PHE A 61 -7.47 -2.33 -0.20
CA PHE A 61 -7.51 -2.37 -1.66
C PHE A 61 -7.71 -3.80 -2.11
N ARG A 62 -8.70 -4.03 -2.97
CA ARG A 62 -9.03 -5.36 -3.49
C ARG A 62 -9.14 -5.34 -5.01
N ASN A 63 -8.71 -6.41 -5.67
CA ASN A 63 -8.86 -6.52 -7.12
C ASN A 63 -10.27 -6.96 -7.53
N GLY A 64 -10.52 -7.11 -8.83
CA GLY A 64 -11.80 -7.55 -9.38
C GLY A 64 -12.27 -8.93 -8.88
N LYS A 65 -11.35 -9.78 -8.42
CA LYS A 65 -11.63 -11.10 -7.81
C LYS A 65 -11.86 -11.05 -6.31
N ASN A 66 -11.94 -9.85 -5.73
CA ASN A 66 -12.07 -9.60 -4.30
C ASN A 66 -10.84 -10.05 -3.46
N GLU A 67 -9.69 -10.28 -4.09
CA GLU A 67 -8.44 -10.60 -3.39
C GLU A 67 -7.86 -9.34 -2.75
N LEU A 68 -7.38 -9.44 -1.50
CA LEU A 68 -6.76 -8.30 -0.79
C LEU A 68 -5.40 -7.99 -1.39
N ILE A 69 -5.23 -6.83 -2.01
CA ILE A 69 -3.99 -6.35 -2.61
C ILE A 69 -3.12 -5.59 -1.61
N GLY A 70 -3.73 -4.91 -0.65
CA GLY A 70 -3.03 -4.28 0.45
C GLY A 70 -3.95 -3.50 1.38
N THR A 71 -3.42 -3.13 2.54
CA THR A 71 -4.15 -2.36 3.53
C THR A 71 -3.38 -1.09 3.85
N LEU A 72 -4.00 0.07 3.68
CA LEU A 72 -3.47 1.35 4.10
C LEU A 72 -4.04 1.72 5.47
N VAL A 73 -3.15 1.76 6.45
CA VAL A 73 -3.43 2.10 7.86
C VAL A 73 -3.06 3.56 8.11
N ASN A 74 -3.97 4.30 8.75
CA ASN A 74 -3.82 5.71 9.12
C ASN A 74 -3.39 6.62 7.96
N LEU A 75 -3.70 6.20 6.72
CA LEU A 75 -3.34 6.87 5.48
C LEU A 75 -1.82 7.02 5.24
N ASN A 76 -0.96 6.36 5.98
CA ASN A 76 0.50 6.47 5.79
C ASN A 76 1.25 5.15 5.92
N LEU A 77 0.66 4.10 6.47
CA LEU A 77 1.30 2.79 6.56
C LEU A 77 0.63 1.81 5.61
N PHE A 78 1.32 1.42 4.55
CA PHE A 78 0.83 0.44 3.60
C PHE A 78 1.36 -0.95 3.92
N LEU A 79 0.43 -1.89 4.12
CA LEU A 79 0.70 -3.29 4.41
C LEU A 79 0.43 -4.12 3.16
N MET A 80 1.48 -4.77 2.68
CA MET A 80 1.48 -5.66 1.53
C MET A 80 1.29 -7.11 2.00
N PRO A 81 0.30 -7.84 1.47
CA PRO A 81 0.04 -9.22 1.84
C PRO A 81 1.20 -10.13 1.43
N LYS A 82 1.35 -11.24 2.17
CA LYS A 82 2.41 -12.23 1.98
C LYS A 82 2.33 -12.98 0.64
N TYR A 83 1.13 -13.11 0.08
CA TYR A 83 0.84 -14.04 -1.01
C TYR A 83 1.56 -13.67 -2.32
N ALA A 84 2.30 -14.63 -2.89
CA ALA A 84 3.08 -14.41 -4.11
C ALA A 84 2.22 -14.00 -5.32
N LYS A 85 0.98 -14.51 -5.42
CA LYS A 85 0.09 -14.30 -6.58
C LYS A 85 -0.26 -12.83 -6.81
N ILE A 86 -0.48 -12.08 -5.72
CA ILE A 86 -0.91 -10.67 -5.74
C ILE A 86 0.23 -9.70 -5.46
N LYS A 87 1.46 -10.21 -5.36
CA LYS A 87 2.62 -9.42 -5.00
C LYS A 87 2.93 -8.34 -6.03
N ALA A 88 2.78 -8.63 -7.33
CA ALA A 88 3.02 -7.65 -8.38
C ALA A 88 2.03 -6.48 -8.29
N GLU A 89 0.74 -6.78 -8.19
CA GLU A 89 -0.34 -5.78 -8.00
C GLU A 89 -0.13 -4.95 -6.72
N SER A 90 0.25 -5.59 -5.62
CA SER A 90 0.52 -4.90 -4.35
C SER A 90 1.69 -3.92 -4.46
N MET A 91 2.72 -4.29 -5.22
CA MET A 91 3.90 -3.46 -5.46
C MET A 91 3.59 -2.30 -6.40
N GLU A 92 2.78 -2.54 -7.44
CA GLU A 92 2.30 -1.48 -8.34
C GLU A 92 1.47 -0.45 -7.57
N LEU A 93 0.58 -0.91 -6.69
CA LEU A 93 -0.17 -0.03 -5.79
C LEU A 93 0.78 0.76 -4.88
N ALA A 94 1.78 0.12 -4.25
CA ALA A 94 2.76 0.81 -3.40
C ALA A 94 3.49 1.95 -4.14
N ILE A 95 3.90 1.71 -5.39
CA ILE A 95 4.54 2.74 -6.23
C ILE A 95 3.56 3.88 -6.53
N ALA A 96 2.34 3.55 -6.97
CA ALA A 96 1.32 4.55 -7.28
C ALA A 96 0.96 5.44 -6.08
N LEU A 97 1.03 4.91 -4.86
CA LEU A 97 0.81 5.68 -3.63
C LEU A 97 1.97 6.62 -3.30
N LEU A 98 3.22 6.28 -3.66
CA LEU A 98 4.37 7.16 -3.49
C LEU A 98 4.26 8.43 -4.33
N ASP A 99 3.70 8.32 -5.54
CA ASP A 99 3.47 9.44 -6.44
C ASP A 99 2.45 10.45 -5.89
N LEU A 100 1.69 10.08 -4.85
CA LEU A 100 0.73 10.98 -4.21
C LEU A 100 1.39 11.93 -3.19
N ILE A 101 2.63 11.63 -2.78
CA ILE A 101 3.36 12.40 -1.77
C ILE A 101 4.16 13.50 -2.49
N PRO A 102 3.99 14.79 -2.12
CA PRO A 102 4.69 15.90 -2.75
C PRO A 102 6.23 15.85 -2.62
#